data_AF-A0AAT9WJ94-F1
#
_entry.id   AF-A0AAT9WJ94-F1
#
_cell.length_a   1.000
_cell.length_b   1.000
_cell.length_c   1.000
_cell.angle_alpha   90.00
_cell.angle_beta   90.00
_cell.angle_gamma   90.00
#
_symmetry.space_group_name_H-M   'P 1'
#
loop_
_entity.id
_entity.type
_entity.pdbx_description
1 polymer ?
#
loop_
_entity_poly.entity_id
_entity_poly.type
_entity_poly.pdbx_seq_one_letter_code
_entity_poly.pdbx_strand_id
1 'polypeptide(L)'
;MKHRILLALALLCSAAVAQDNVGTLHNATLREWHQASPANQFATISDLVERILNVNDPIAAAPKARNIQACINKVASNYLLGSQMVVDTAYACMGELGYLHR
;
A
#
# COMPACT_ATOMS: atom_id res chain seq x y z
N MET A 1 -17.06 55.24 28.69
CA MET A 1 -16.97 53.79 29.00
C MET A 1 -17.44 53.00 27.78
N LYS A 2 -16.56 52.25 27.12
CA LYS A 2 -16.93 51.36 26.00
C LYS A 2 -16.12 50.07 26.13
N HIS A 3 -16.77 49.02 26.60
CA HIS A 3 -16.18 47.68 26.71
C HIS A 3 -16.26 47.01 25.33
N ARG A 4 -15.10 46.74 24.73
CA ARG A 4 -15.01 45.91 23.51
C ARG A 4 -14.76 44.48 23.95
N ILE A 5 -15.84 43.70 23.96
CA ILE A 5 -15.82 42.24 24.01
C ILE A 5 -15.29 41.76 22.66
N LEU A 6 -14.17 41.04 22.65
CA LEU A 6 -13.73 40.23 21.51
C LEU A 6 -13.64 38.78 21.98
N LEU A 7 -14.77 38.08 21.80
CA LEU A 7 -14.80 36.63 21.61
C LEU A 7 -14.00 36.29 20.35
N ALA A 8 -13.09 35.33 20.45
CA ALA A 8 -12.92 34.24 19.49
C ALA A 8 -11.60 33.52 19.74
N LEU A 9 -11.62 32.46 20.55
CA LEU A 9 -10.60 31.41 20.47
C LEU A 9 -11.33 30.09 20.18
N ALA A 10 -11.75 29.95 18.93
CA ALA A 10 -12.19 28.67 18.41
C ALA A 10 -10.94 27.80 18.21
N LEU A 11 -10.58 27.04 19.25
CA LEU A 11 -9.71 25.87 19.09
C LEU A 11 -10.48 24.82 18.30
N LEU A 12 -10.44 24.94 16.99
CA LEU A 12 -10.65 23.81 16.09
C LEU A 12 -9.43 22.90 16.25
N CYS A 13 -9.51 21.99 17.23
CA CYS A 13 -8.74 20.76 17.20
C CYS A 13 -9.10 20.06 15.90
N SER A 14 -8.28 20.26 14.87
CA SER A 14 -8.23 19.40 13.71
C SER A 14 -7.91 18.00 14.22
N ALA A 15 -8.96 17.21 14.46
CA ALA A 15 -8.85 15.78 14.44
C ALA A 15 -8.31 15.45 13.04
N ALA A 16 -6.99 15.24 12.97
CA ALA A 16 -6.37 14.61 11.83
C ALA A 16 -7.05 13.25 11.73
N VAL A 17 -8.06 13.18 10.87
CA VAL A 17 -8.68 11.93 10.49
C VAL A 17 -7.54 11.13 9.92
N ALA A 18 -7.09 10.12 10.66
CA ALA A 18 -6.21 9.10 10.13
C ALA A 18 -7.03 8.44 9.03
N GLN A 19 -6.92 8.99 7.83
CA GLN A 19 -7.45 8.41 6.63
C GLN A 19 -6.66 7.11 6.49
N ASP A 20 -7.30 6.01 6.89
CA ASP A 20 -6.85 4.65 6.65
C ASP A 20 -6.76 4.49 5.13
N ASN A 21 -5.65 4.97 4.58
CA ASN A 21 -5.28 4.85 3.18
C ASN A 21 -4.79 3.41 2.98
N VAL A 22 -5.73 2.48 3.14
CA VAL A 22 -5.55 1.06 2.90
C VAL A 22 -5.32 0.89 1.39
N GLY A 23 -4.06 0.69 1.00
CA GLY A 23 -3.62 0.46 -0.39
C GLY A 23 -3.19 1.71 -1.16
N THR A 24 -1.95 2.19 -0.98
CA THR A 24 -1.39 3.33 -1.74
C THR A 24 0.04 3.09 -2.24
N LEU A 25 0.61 1.91 -2.01
CA LEU A 25 2.02 1.64 -2.30
C LEU A 25 2.30 1.33 -3.78
N HIS A 26 1.33 1.56 -4.68
CA HIS A 26 1.48 1.33 -6.12
C HIS A 26 2.69 2.06 -6.72
N ASN A 27 2.92 3.29 -6.26
CA ASN A 27 4.04 4.12 -6.67
C ASN A 27 5.15 4.19 -5.60
N ALA A 28 5.10 3.30 -4.61
CA ALA A 28 6.13 3.25 -3.59
C ALA A 28 7.34 2.47 -4.10
N THR A 29 8.49 2.80 -3.51
CA THR A 29 9.72 2.03 -3.63
C THR A 29 9.71 0.81 -2.69
N LEU A 30 10.60 -0.15 -2.92
CA LEU A 30 10.79 -1.29 -2.02
C LEU A 30 11.23 -0.89 -0.61
N ARG A 31 11.92 0.25 -0.46
CA ARG A 31 12.24 0.82 0.85
C ARG A 31 10.98 1.25 1.61
N GLU A 32 10.10 1.99 0.96
CA GLU A 32 8.83 2.45 1.56
C GLU A 32 7.89 1.27 1.84
N TRP A 33 7.87 0.29 0.94
CA TRP A 33 7.18 -0.98 1.16
C TRP A 33 7.61 -1.68 2.46
N HIS A 34 8.92 -1.78 2.70
CA HIS A 34 9.46 -2.40 3.91
C HIS A 34 9.06 -1.64 5.20
N GLN A 35 8.82 -0.34 5.10
CA GLN A 35 8.39 0.50 6.23
C GLN A 35 6.86 0.50 6.43
N ALA A 36 6.10 0.04 5.43
CA ALA A 36 4.65 0.04 5.50
C ALA A 36 4.09 -1.06 6.41
N SER A 37 2.88 -0.84 6.93
CA SER A 37 2.19 -1.85 7.74
C SER A 37 1.84 -3.09 6.90
N PRO A 38 1.77 -4.30 7.51
CA PRO A 38 1.34 -5.50 6.81
C PRO A 38 -0.05 -5.37 6.15
N ALA A 39 -0.94 -4.59 6.75
CA ALA A 39 -2.27 -4.31 6.21
C ALA A 39 -2.20 -3.50 4.90
N ASN A 40 -1.38 -2.44 4.85
CA ASN A 40 -1.21 -1.63 3.63
C ASN A 40 -0.51 -2.39 2.53
N GLN A 41 0.49 -3.20 2.89
CA GLN A 41 1.14 -4.12 1.95
C GLN A 41 0.12 -5.08 1.34
N PHE A 42 -0.65 -5.78 2.18
CA PHE A 42 -1.63 -6.76 1.70
C PHE A 42 -2.71 -6.10 0.83
N ALA A 43 -3.27 -4.96 1.26
CA ALA A 43 -4.26 -4.23 0.49
C ALA A 43 -3.74 -3.77 -0.88
N THR A 44 -2.51 -3.27 -0.96
CA THR A 44 -1.88 -2.89 -2.24
C THR A 44 -1.76 -4.09 -3.17
N ILE A 45 -1.33 -5.25 -2.67
CA ILE A 45 -1.16 -6.43 -3.51
C ILE A 45 -2.49 -7.06 -3.91
N SER A 46 -3.50 -7.01 -3.04
CA SER A 46 -4.85 -7.44 -3.42
C SER A 46 -5.40 -6.59 -4.57
N ASP A 47 -5.28 -5.26 -4.53
CA ASP A 47 -5.69 -4.38 -5.64
C ASP A 47 -4.88 -4.68 -6.92
N LEU A 48 -3.56 -4.90 -6.82
CA LEU A 48 -2.74 -5.31 -7.96
C LEU A 48 -3.15 -6.68 -8.52
N VAL A 49 -3.45 -7.67 -7.68
CA VAL A 49 -3.90 -9.00 -8.11
C VAL A 49 -5.23 -8.92 -8.84
N GLU A 50 -6.18 -8.18 -8.29
CA GLU A 50 -7.50 -7.97 -8.89
C GLU A 50 -7.36 -7.35 -10.29
N ARG A 51 -6.53 -6.30 -10.42
CA ARG A 51 -6.30 -5.61 -11.69
C ARG A 51 -5.50 -6.41 -12.71
N ILE A 52 -4.36 -6.99 -12.30
CA ILE A 52 -3.40 -7.63 -13.22
C ILE A 52 -3.88 -9.01 -13.64
N LEU A 53 -4.39 -9.80 -12.69
CA LEU A 53 -4.86 -11.15 -12.98
C LEU A 53 -6.34 -11.20 -13.36
N ASN A 54 -7.03 -10.06 -13.34
CA ASN A 54 -8.46 -9.94 -13.60
C ASN A 54 -9.31 -10.90 -12.73
N VAL A 55 -8.94 -11.01 -11.45
CA VAL A 55 -9.60 -11.87 -10.46
C VAL A 55 -10.42 -11.00 -9.52
N ASN A 56 -11.73 -10.90 -9.74
CA ASN A 56 -12.62 -10.05 -8.94
C ASN A 56 -13.23 -10.76 -7.71
N ASP A 57 -12.94 -12.04 -7.51
CA ASP A 57 -13.36 -12.79 -6.33
C ASP A 57 -12.31 -12.65 -5.21
N PRO A 58 -12.63 -12.00 -4.08
CA PRO A 58 -11.70 -11.83 -2.96
C PRO A 58 -11.17 -13.15 -2.40
N ILE A 59 -11.98 -14.23 -2.46
CA ILE A 59 -11.59 -15.55 -1.97
C ILE A 59 -10.48 -16.14 -2.86
N ALA A 60 -10.57 -15.94 -4.18
CA ALA A 60 -9.57 -16.37 -5.14
C ALA A 60 -8.34 -15.44 -5.19
N ALA A 61 -8.52 -14.13 -4.95
CA ALA A 61 -7.46 -13.13 -4.99
C ALA A 61 -6.55 -13.20 -3.75
N ALA A 62 -7.11 -13.35 -2.56
CA ALA A 62 -6.37 -13.33 -1.29
C ALA A 62 -5.15 -14.29 -1.22
N PRO A 63 -5.26 -15.59 -1.59
CA PRO A 63 -4.10 -16.49 -1.55
C PRO A 63 -3.01 -16.09 -2.55
N LYS A 64 -3.38 -15.62 -3.75
CA LYS A 64 -2.42 -15.10 -4.74
C LYS A 64 -1.70 -13.87 -4.19
N ALA A 65 -2.45 -12.95 -3.59
CA ALA A 65 -1.92 -11.73 -3.00
C ALA A 65 -0.92 -12.01 -1.87
N ARG A 66 -1.22 -12.98 -0.99
CA ARG A 66 -0.27 -13.40 0.06
C ARG A 66 1.04 -13.96 -0.52
N ASN A 67 0.96 -14.76 -1.58
CA ASN A 67 2.15 -15.32 -2.23
C ASN A 67 3.01 -14.22 -2.87
N ILE A 68 2.40 -13.25 -3.55
CA ILE A 68 3.10 -12.12 -4.16
C ILE A 68 3.68 -11.20 -3.08
N GLN A 69 2.93 -10.89 -2.02
CA GLN A 69 3.40 -10.10 -0.89
C GLN A 69 4.65 -10.74 -0.25
N ALA A 70 4.63 -12.06 -0.04
CA ALA A 70 5.78 -12.79 0.49
C ALA A 70 7.01 -12.70 -0.43
N CYS A 71 6.80 -12.79 -1.76
CA CYS A 71 7.87 -12.60 -2.73
C CYS A 71 8.46 -11.18 -2.66
N ILE A 72 7.63 -10.13 -2.66
CA ILE A 72 8.10 -8.74 -2.56
C ILE A 72 8.82 -8.51 -1.22
N ASN A 73 8.30 -9.04 -0.11
CA ASN A 73 8.96 -8.95 1.20
C ASN A 73 10.38 -9.56 1.19
N LYS A 74 10.56 -10.68 0.49
CA LYS A 74 11.89 -11.29 0.30
C LYS A 74 12.80 -10.37 -0.51
N VAL A 75 12.31 -9.79 -1.61
CA VAL A 75 13.11 -8.89 -2.47
C VAL A 75 13.45 -7.58 -1.74
N ALA A 76 12.50 -7.02 -0.99
CA ALA A 76 12.65 -5.76 -0.26
C ALA A 76 13.70 -5.82 0.86
N SER A 77 14.11 -7.01 1.28
CA SER A 77 15.25 -7.19 2.22
C SER A 77 16.60 -6.83 1.60
N ASN A 78 16.70 -6.73 0.27
CA ASN A 78 17.91 -6.33 -0.43
C ASN A 78 17.98 -4.80 -0.57
N TYR A 79 18.87 -4.18 0.21
CA TYR A 79 19.04 -2.71 0.24
C TYR A 79 19.43 -2.09 -1.12
N LEU A 80 20.10 -2.84 -1.99
CA LEU A 80 20.49 -2.38 -3.34
C LEU A 80 19.27 -2.14 -4.24
N LEU A 81 18.17 -2.84 -3.96
CA LEU A 81 16.92 -2.75 -4.72
C LEU A 81 15.94 -1.74 -4.10
N GLY A 82 16.34 -1.03 -3.03
CA GLY A 82 15.45 -0.19 -2.24
C GLY A 82 14.79 0.96 -3.02
N SER A 83 15.28 1.35 -4.20
CA SER A 83 14.67 2.36 -5.08
C SER A 83 13.77 1.77 -6.18
N GLN A 84 13.71 0.44 -6.33
CA GLN A 84 12.83 -0.20 -7.31
C GLN A 84 11.37 -0.05 -6.88
N MET A 85 10.48 0.05 -7.87
CA MET A 85 9.06 0.23 -7.64
C MET A 85 8.39 -1.07 -7.20
N VAL A 86 7.42 -0.97 -6.30
CA VAL A 86 6.62 -2.11 -5.83
C VAL A 86 5.86 -2.76 -6.98
N VAL A 87 5.26 -1.96 -7.88
CA VAL A 87 4.48 -2.49 -9.00
C VAL A 87 5.33 -3.35 -9.95
N ASP A 88 6.53 -2.89 -10.32
CA ASP A 88 7.43 -3.64 -11.20
C ASP A 88 7.88 -4.95 -10.52
N THR A 89 8.17 -4.88 -9.23
CA THR A 89 8.54 -6.05 -8.43
C THR A 89 7.37 -7.04 -8.32
N ALA A 90 6.13 -6.54 -8.19
CA ALA A 90 4.94 -7.37 -8.17
C ALA A 90 4.76 -8.12 -9.49
N TYR A 91 4.92 -7.47 -10.65
CA TYR A 91 4.90 -8.13 -11.95
C TYR A 91 5.97 -9.23 -12.06
N ALA A 92 7.21 -8.93 -11.64
CA ALA A 92 8.28 -9.93 -11.61
C ALA A 92 7.91 -11.13 -10.72
N CYS A 93 7.43 -10.88 -9.50
CA CYS A 93 6.97 -11.91 -8.59
C CYS A 93 5.81 -12.74 -9.15
N MET A 94 4.84 -12.12 -9.84
CA MET A 94 3.74 -12.83 -10.48
C MET A 94 4.23 -13.74 -11.62
N GLY A 95 5.25 -13.30 -12.39
CA GLY A 95 5.90 -14.11 -13.40
C GLY A 95 6.63 -15.32 -12.80
N GLU A 96 7.45 -15.10 -11.77
CA GLU A 96 8.18 -16.17 -11.06
C GLU A 96 7.24 -17.20 -10.40
N LEU A 97 6.08 -16.75 -9.90
CA LEU A 97 5.06 -17.61 -9.32
C LEU A 97 4.15 -18.30 -10.35
N GLY A 98 4.35 -18.03 -11.65
CA GLY A 98 3.59 -18.64 -12.74
C GLY A 98 2.15 -18.11 -12.86
N TYR A 99 1.85 -16.92 -12.36
CA TYR A 99 0.53 -16.30 -12.47
C TYR A 99 0.33 -15.52 -13.76
N LEU A 100 1.41 -15.09 -14.40
CA LEU A 100 1.36 -14.48 -15.72
C LEU A 100 1.63 -15.56 -16.77
N HIS A 101 0.76 -15.68 -17.76
CA HIS A 101 1.04 -16.48 -18.95
C HIS A 101 2.06 -15.73 -19.82
N ARG A 102 3.09 -16.44 -20.28
CA ARG A 102 4.06 -15.93 -21.27
C ARG A 102 3.38 -15.70 -22.62
#